data_AF-K9TKX4-F1
#
_entry.id   AF-K9TKX4-F1
#
_cell.length_a   1.000
_cell.length_b   1.000
_cell.length_c   1.000
_cell.angle_alpha   90.00
_cell.angle_beta   90.00
_cell.angle_gamma   90.00
#
_symmetry.space_group_name_H-M   'P 1'
#
loop_
_entity.id
_entity.type
_entity.pdbx_description
1 polymer ?
#
loop_
_entity_poly.entity_id
_entity_poly.type
_entity_poly.pdbx_seq_one_letter_code
_entity_poly.pdbx_strand_id
1 'polypeptide(L)'
;MKIILVEDDEPASAALSVALRKQNYSVEAASDGETALELATMLECDLILLDLVIPKLDGISLCRKLREQGYQKPILLLTAKDSPQDIVTGLDAGADDYVVKPYNLSELMARIRALLRRGTTPVTETLTWLELCLNPVSGEVTWNGQSLGVTATEYKLLELFLRNPQRVFSRSAIIDRLWSFDDSPTENAVTVHIKDLRQKFKAIGIDNDPIETVYGLGYRLKPATEPNPETPETEPAPGSKTPTPGKKLQAIASIAQILEKYRPRLNEQIALLRQAYNALAAGELTNELQERAIQEAHKLAGSLGPFGYLEGSNLARKIEYLLMSPTPLKTAETHQLEQLTRALAAELTKPPTEISLEVPSSPQAPTLLVVDSDRAIATALNTQAANLGMGVESALTLTAARQAIAQTTPDLILLDIACPETSTSPGEKAGLRWLQEVAHQFPTLPILVFTALDNLADRVAVSRCGGRGFLLKPASSDQILKAIAQVLPPKATPEAKVLIVDDDPTALAVMKELLQPWGLEVTTLDNPEKFWEILTAVAPDLLILDLEMPKFNGIDLCQVVRQDPDWGDLPILVVTAHTDAQSLRQVFAVGADDFIGKPIVGPELVTRITSRIERDRFRQQLEALKHQTKEKQP
;
A
#
# COMPACT_ATOMS: atom_id res chain seq x y z
N MET A 1 2.14 -7.30 20.77
CA MET A 1 1.27 -6.53 19.85
C MET A 1 -0.11 -7.16 19.79
N LYS A 2 -1.15 -6.36 19.56
CA LYS A 2 -2.55 -6.81 19.47
C LYS A 2 -3.06 -6.75 18.03
N ILE A 3 -3.69 -7.83 17.57
CA ILE A 3 -4.28 -7.97 16.23
C ILE A 3 -5.79 -8.18 16.39
N ILE A 4 -6.58 -7.43 15.63
CA ILE A 4 -8.00 -7.74 15.45
C ILE A 4 -8.11 -8.66 14.23
N LEU A 5 -8.70 -9.85 14.40
CA LEU A 5 -8.98 -10.80 13.32
C LEU A 5 -10.47 -10.74 12.98
N VAL A 6 -10.81 -10.38 11.75
CA VAL A 6 -12.19 -10.29 11.27
C VAL A 6 -12.40 -11.38 10.23
N GLU A 7 -13.10 -12.43 10.61
CA GLU A 7 -13.35 -13.65 9.81
C GLU A 7 -14.65 -14.28 10.31
N ASP A 8 -15.62 -14.49 9.41
CA ASP A 8 -16.93 -15.04 9.74
C ASP A 8 -16.95 -16.59 9.71
N ASP A 9 -16.03 -17.22 8.99
CA ASP A 9 -15.81 -18.67 9.04
C ASP A 9 -15.12 -19.09 10.35
N GLU A 10 -15.88 -19.66 11.28
CA GLU A 10 -15.41 -20.07 12.61
C GLU A 10 -14.18 -21.01 12.57
N PRO A 11 -14.11 -22.04 11.69
CA PRO A 11 -12.91 -22.86 11.53
C PRO A 11 -11.67 -22.07 11.09
N ALA A 12 -11.79 -21.20 10.07
CA ALA A 12 -10.68 -20.36 9.61
C ALA A 12 -10.23 -19.38 10.69
N SER A 13 -11.18 -18.74 11.37
CA SER A 13 -10.92 -17.80 12.46
C SER A 13 -10.18 -18.47 13.62
N ALA A 14 -10.60 -19.68 14.02
CA ALA A 14 -9.95 -20.46 15.06
C ALA A 14 -8.52 -20.87 14.65
N ALA A 15 -8.34 -21.36 13.42
CA ALA A 15 -7.03 -21.78 12.91
C ALA A 15 -6.03 -20.60 12.86
N LEU A 16 -6.46 -19.46 12.35
CA LEU A 16 -5.66 -18.23 12.31
C LEU A 16 -5.34 -17.71 13.70
N SER A 17 -6.32 -17.70 14.61
CA SER A 17 -6.12 -17.29 16.00
C SER A 17 -5.04 -18.13 16.69
N VAL A 18 -5.07 -19.46 16.50
CA VAL A 18 -4.03 -20.36 17.04
C VAL A 18 -2.66 -20.05 16.43
N ALA A 19 -2.59 -19.84 15.10
CA ALA A 19 -1.34 -19.53 14.42
C ALA A 19 -0.71 -18.21 14.87
N LEU A 20 -1.53 -17.16 14.99
CA LEU A 20 -1.11 -15.83 15.47
C LEU A 20 -0.68 -15.87 16.94
N ARG A 21 -1.42 -16.58 17.80
CA ARG A 21 -1.07 -16.75 19.23
C ARG A 21 0.24 -17.52 19.41
N LYS A 22 0.53 -18.52 18.55
CA LYS A 22 1.83 -19.22 18.52
C LYS A 22 3.01 -18.30 18.18
N GLN A 23 2.75 -17.20 17.47
CA GLN A 23 3.73 -16.14 17.19
C GLN A 23 3.72 -15.03 18.26
N ASN A 24 3.15 -15.31 19.45
CA ASN A 24 3.05 -14.38 20.57
C ASN A 24 2.22 -13.11 20.31
N TYR A 25 1.35 -13.10 19.30
CA TYR A 25 0.37 -12.02 19.14
C TYR A 25 -0.82 -12.20 20.11
N SER A 26 -1.37 -11.08 20.59
CA SER A 26 -2.70 -11.07 21.22
C SER A 26 -3.74 -10.92 20.12
N VAL A 27 -4.77 -11.77 20.11
CA VAL A 27 -5.77 -11.80 19.03
C VAL A 27 -7.16 -11.58 19.61
N GLU A 28 -7.84 -10.56 19.09
CA GLU A 28 -9.25 -10.29 19.34
C GLU A 28 -10.04 -10.63 18.08
N ALA A 29 -11.02 -11.54 18.17
CA ALA A 29 -11.74 -12.03 16.99
C ALA A 29 -13.11 -11.33 16.83
N ALA A 30 -13.47 -11.01 15.60
CA ALA A 30 -14.78 -10.51 15.20
C ALA A 30 -15.31 -11.34 14.04
N SER A 31 -16.61 -11.64 14.05
CA SER A 31 -17.27 -12.41 12.98
C SER A 31 -18.06 -11.53 12.01
N ASP A 32 -18.10 -10.21 12.22
CA ASP A 32 -18.80 -9.27 11.36
C ASP A 32 -18.17 -7.87 11.40
N GLY A 33 -18.44 -7.08 10.36
CA GLY A 33 -17.78 -5.79 10.19
C GLY A 33 -18.24 -4.70 11.15
N GLU A 34 -19.44 -4.79 11.73
CA GLU A 34 -19.90 -3.83 12.74
C GLU A 34 -19.18 -4.05 14.06
N THR A 35 -19.08 -5.30 14.50
CA THR A 35 -18.31 -5.69 15.69
C THR A 35 -16.83 -5.33 15.53
N ALA A 36 -16.26 -5.57 14.34
CA ALA A 36 -14.87 -5.18 14.05
C ALA A 36 -14.65 -3.67 14.13
N LEU A 37 -15.59 -2.86 13.65
CA LEU A 37 -15.54 -1.40 13.75
C LEU A 37 -15.58 -0.93 15.21
N GLU A 38 -16.45 -1.52 16.02
CA GLU A 38 -16.53 -1.23 17.45
C GLU A 38 -15.22 -1.57 18.16
N LEU A 39 -14.67 -2.77 17.93
CA LEU A 39 -13.40 -3.21 18.51
C LEU A 39 -12.24 -2.30 18.09
N ALA A 40 -12.15 -1.92 16.81
CA ALA A 40 -11.12 -1.03 16.31
C ALA A 40 -11.19 0.38 16.91
N THR A 41 -12.38 0.82 17.33
CA THR A 41 -12.59 2.12 17.98
C THR A 41 -12.29 2.07 19.48
N MET A 42 -12.60 0.95 20.14
CA MET A 42 -12.45 0.80 21.59
C MET A 42 -11.05 0.34 22.01
N LEU A 43 -10.35 -0.40 21.16
CA LEU A 43 -9.07 -1.02 21.48
C LEU A 43 -7.90 -0.32 20.77
N GLU A 44 -6.79 -0.12 21.49
CA GLU A 44 -5.50 0.11 20.85
C GLU A 44 -4.99 -1.22 20.25
N CYS A 45 -5.24 -1.45 18.96
CA CYS A 45 -4.63 -2.55 18.22
C CYS A 45 -3.52 -2.06 17.27
N ASP A 46 -2.67 -2.99 16.86
CA ASP A 46 -1.49 -2.74 16.04
C ASP A 46 -1.71 -3.13 14.57
N LEU A 47 -2.65 -4.03 14.28
CA LEU A 47 -3.03 -4.47 12.94
C LEU A 47 -4.47 -5.00 12.96
N ILE A 48 -5.21 -4.79 11.87
CA ILE A 48 -6.47 -5.48 11.57
C ILE A 48 -6.22 -6.47 10.43
N LEU A 49 -6.54 -7.74 10.65
CA LEU A 49 -6.63 -8.78 9.62
C LEU A 49 -8.09 -8.90 9.23
N LEU A 50 -8.44 -8.61 7.98
CA LEU A 50 -9.84 -8.39 7.58
C LEU A 50 -10.23 -9.21 6.36
N ASP A 51 -11.15 -10.17 6.52
CA ASP A 51 -11.81 -10.78 5.36
C ASP A 51 -12.74 -9.78 4.65
N LEU A 52 -12.74 -9.82 3.32
CA LEU A 52 -13.65 -9.06 2.48
C LEU A 52 -15.10 -9.52 2.60
N VAL A 53 -15.31 -10.83 2.63
CA VAL A 53 -16.66 -11.42 2.58
C VAL A 53 -17.10 -11.69 4.02
N ILE A 54 -17.58 -10.65 4.70
CA ILE A 54 -18.08 -10.72 6.07
C ILE A 54 -19.48 -10.12 6.16
N PRO A 55 -20.33 -10.57 7.10
CA PRO A 55 -21.69 -10.09 7.23
C PRO A 55 -21.78 -8.67 7.80
N LYS A 56 -22.97 -8.07 7.65
CA LYS A 56 -23.39 -6.74 8.10
C LYS A 56 -22.69 -5.56 7.42
N LEU A 57 -21.37 -5.49 7.48
CA LEU A 57 -20.54 -4.46 6.85
C LEU A 57 -19.37 -5.16 6.16
N ASP A 58 -19.34 -5.13 4.83
CA ASP A 58 -18.30 -5.82 4.05
C ASP A 58 -16.90 -5.23 4.32
N GLY A 59 -15.85 -6.02 4.08
CA GLY A 59 -14.49 -5.64 4.44
C GLY A 59 -13.97 -4.39 3.71
N ILE A 60 -14.42 -4.12 2.48
CA ILE A 60 -14.02 -2.91 1.75
C ILE A 60 -14.68 -1.67 2.38
N SER A 61 -15.99 -1.75 2.64
CA SER A 61 -16.73 -0.68 3.31
C SER A 61 -16.23 -0.42 4.73
N LEU A 62 -15.88 -1.48 5.48
CA LEU A 62 -15.27 -1.36 6.80
C LEU A 62 -13.91 -0.66 6.71
N CYS A 63 -13.03 -1.08 5.79
CA CYS A 63 -11.73 -0.46 5.59
C CYS A 63 -11.86 1.04 5.31
N ARG A 64 -12.73 1.41 4.33
CA ARG A 64 -12.98 2.80 3.98
C ARG A 64 -13.51 3.60 5.17
N LYS A 65 -14.49 3.06 5.91
CA LYS A 65 -15.07 3.73 7.07
C LYS A 65 -14.07 3.97 8.19
N LEU A 66 -13.19 2.99 8.47
CA LEU A 66 -12.09 3.15 9.41
C LEU A 66 -11.14 4.29 8.97
N ARG A 67 -10.80 4.35 7.68
CA ARG A 67 -9.94 5.42 7.14
C ARG A 67 -10.59 6.80 7.20
N GLU A 68 -11.88 6.91 6.87
CA GLU A 68 -12.65 8.15 7.02
C GLU A 68 -12.70 8.64 8.47
N GLN A 69 -12.69 7.72 9.44
CA GLN A 69 -12.59 8.04 10.87
C GLN A 69 -11.15 8.35 11.34
N GLY A 70 -10.19 8.39 10.41
CA GLY A 70 -8.80 8.71 10.69
C GLY A 70 -8.02 7.55 11.31
N TYR A 71 -8.49 6.30 11.20
CA TYR A 71 -7.80 5.13 11.71
C TYR A 71 -6.47 4.89 10.97
N GLN A 72 -5.34 4.93 11.67
CA GLN A 72 -3.99 4.92 11.08
C GLN A 72 -3.21 3.61 11.25
N LYS A 73 -3.80 2.61 11.90
CA LYS A 73 -3.10 1.33 12.06
C LYS A 73 -3.22 0.49 10.78
N PRO A 74 -2.24 -0.39 10.51
CA PRO A 74 -2.28 -1.30 9.39
C PRO A 74 -3.59 -2.10 9.27
N ILE A 75 -4.12 -2.24 8.05
CA ILE A 75 -5.24 -3.12 7.70
C ILE A 75 -4.76 -4.03 6.57
N LEU A 76 -4.77 -5.34 6.81
CA LEU A 76 -4.42 -6.37 5.84
C LEU A 76 -5.68 -7.12 5.41
N LEU A 77 -6.00 -7.05 4.12
CA LEU A 77 -7.17 -7.72 3.56
C LEU A 77 -6.88 -9.19 3.25
N LEU A 78 -7.80 -10.07 3.65
CA LEU A 78 -7.87 -11.47 3.25
C LEU A 78 -9.08 -11.67 2.35
N THR A 79 -8.97 -12.55 1.36
CA THR A 79 -9.96 -12.53 0.26
C THR A 79 -9.86 -13.77 -0.61
N ALA A 80 -10.98 -14.27 -1.14
CA ALA A 80 -10.94 -15.29 -2.19
C ALA A 80 -10.81 -14.70 -3.61
N LYS A 81 -10.83 -13.37 -3.74
CA LYS A 81 -10.77 -12.68 -5.04
C LYS A 81 -9.33 -12.40 -5.44
N ASP A 82 -8.94 -12.81 -6.63
CA ASP A 82 -7.57 -12.74 -7.14
C ASP A 82 -7.42 -11.84 -8.38
N SER A 83 -8.48 -11.16 -8.79
CA SER A 83 -8.42 -10.27 -9.95
C SER A 83 -7.62 -8.99 -9.64
N PRO A 84 -6.83 -8.46 -10.59
CA PRO A 84 -6.15 -7.18 -10.40
C PRO A 84 -7.10 -6.03 -10.04
N GLN A 85 -8.35 -6.07 -10.54
CA GLN A 85 -9.36 -5.06 -10.23
C GLN A 85 -9.81 -5.12 -8.76
N ASP A 86 -9.95 -6.32 -8.19
CA ASP A 86 -10.30 -6.49 -6.77
C ASP A 86 -9.16 -6.05 -5.85
N ILE A 87 -7.90 -6.34 -6.22
CA ILE A 87 -6.71 -5.88 -5.50
C ILE A 87 -6.66 -4.35 -5.47
N VAL A 88 -6.80 -3.72 -6.64
CA VAL A 88 -6.84 -2.25 -6.77
C VAL A 88 -7.98 -1.67 -5.92
N THR A 89 -9.17 -2.24 -5.99
CA THR A 89 -10.33 -1.77 -5.22
C THR A 89 -10.09 -1.85 -3.70
N GLY A 90 -9.45 -2.91 -3.22
CA GLY A 90 -9.13 -3.08 -1.80
C GLY A 90 -8.07 -2.08 -1.30
N LEU A 91 -7.02 -1.84 -2.10
CA LEU A 91 -5.97 -0.87 -1.78
C LEU A 91 -6.48 0.57 -1.85
N ASP A 92 -7.30 0.91 -2.85
CA ASP A 92 -7.94 2.23 -3.00
C ASP A 92 -8.93 2.52 -1.86
N ALA A 93 -9.51 1.50 -1.22
CA ALA A 93 -10.29 1.67 0.00
C ALA A 93 -9.44 1.99 1.23
N GLY A 94 -8.11 1.92 1.10
CA GLY A 94 -7.12 2.30 2.10
C GLY A 94 -6.51 1.12 2.87
N ALA A 95 -6.59 -0.10 2.35
CA ALA A 95 -5.84 -1.23 2.91
C ALA A 95 -4.33 -1.04 2.72
N ASP A 96 -3.52 -1.52 3.67
CA ASP A 96 -2.06 -1.39 3.60
C ASP A 96 -1.40 -2.56 2.85
N ASP A 97 -2.07 -3.71 2.77
CA ASP A 97 -1.69 -4.86 1.94
C ASP A 97 -2.90 -5.81 1.74
N TYR A 98 -2.76 -6.80 0.87
CA TYR A 98 -3.80 -7.73 0.44
C TYR A 98 -3.25 -9.14 0.22
N VAL A 99 -3.96 -10.17 0.67
CA VAL A 99 -3.56 -11.59 0.56
C VAL A 99 -4.71 -12.46 0.07
N VAL A 100 -4.49 -13.13 -1.07
CA VAL A 100 -5.45 -14.05 -1.70
C VAL A 100 -5.49 -15.40 -0.98
N LYS A 101 -6.70 -15.90 -0.70
CA LYS A 101 -7.02 -17.24 -0.19
C LYS A 101 -7.06 -18.24 -1.37
N PRO A 102 -6.51 -19.45 -1.23
CA PRO A 102 -5.81 -19.98 -0.07
C PRO A 102 -4.36 -19.46 0.00
N TYR A 103 -3.98 -18.92 1.15
CA TYR A 103 -2.63 -18.39 1.36
C TYR A 103 -1.73 -19.36 2.12
N ASN A 104 -0.43 -19.21 1.93
CA ASN A 104 0.53 -19.87 2.78
C ASN A 104 0.59 -19.14 4.14
N LEU A 105 0.31 -19.85 5.24
CA LEU A 105 0.31 -19.26 6.59
C LEU A 105 1.60 -18.50 6.91
N SER A 106 2.73 -18.96 6.39
CA SER A 106 4.00 -18.33 6.65
C SER A 106 4.28 -17.07 5.84
N GLU A 107 3.71 -16.97 4.64
CA GLU A 107 3.70 -15.72 3.86
C GLU A 107 2.84 -14.69 4.59
N LEU A 108 1.64 -15.11 5.04
CA LEU A 108 0.76 -14.26 5.83
C LEU A 108 1.48 -13.71 7.07
N MET A 109 2.19 -14.57 7.83
CA MET A 109 2.97 -14.12 8.99
C MET A 109 4.11 -13.16 8.62
N ALA A 110 4.70 -13.31 7.44
CA ALA A 110 5.76 -12.42 6.96
C ALA A 110 5.22 -11.03 6.63
N ARG A 111 4.08 -10.97 5.92
CA ARG A 111 3.38 -9.71 5.62
C ARG A 111 2.91 -8.99 6.89
N ILE A 112 2.38 -9.74 7.85
CA ILE A 112 2.00 -9.21 9.18
C ILE A 112 3.20 -8.54 9.85
N ARG A 113 4.37 -9.20 9.89
CA ARG A 113 5.60 -8.61 10.46
C ARG A 113 6.04 -7.35 9.71
N ALA A 114 6.00 -7.38 8.38
CA ALA A 114 6.37 -6.24 7.54
C ALA A 114 5.46 -5.02 7.78
N LEU A 115 4.15 -5.23 7.94
CA LEU A 115 3.20 -4.17 8.27
C LEU A 115 3.39 -3.61 9.68
N LEU A 116 3.56 -4.48 10.67
CA LEU A 116 3.74 -4.10 12.07
C LEU A 116 5.05 -3.33 12.30
N ARG A 117 6.05 -3.52 11.43
CA ARG A 117 7.29 -2.75 11.49
C ARG A 117 7.07 -1.25 11.35
N ARG A 118 6.09 -0.84 10.56
CA ARG A 118 5.90 0.57 10.17
C ARG A 118 5.28 1.44 11.28
N GLY A 119 4.82 0.87 12.39
CA GLY A 119 4.06 1.58 13.43
C GLY A 119 4.80 1.80 14.75
N THR A 120 6.03 1.32 14.87
CA THR A 120 6.89 1.38 16.06
C THR A 120 8.35 1.45 15.61
N THR A 121 9.21 2.09 16.42
CA THR A 121 10.68 2.09 16.32
C THR A 121 11.22 0.80 15.65
N PRO A 122 12.15 0.90 14.68
CA PRO A 122 12.51 -0.14 13.70
C PRO A 122 12.44 -1.57 14.23
N VAL A 123 11.54 -2.37 13.66
CA VAL A 123 11.30 -3.78 14.06
C VAL A 123 12.32 -4.76 13.47
N THR A 124 13.39 -4.24 12.87
CA THR A 124 14.58 -5.01 12.47
C THR A 124 15.69 -4.98 13.50
N GLU A 125 15.60 -4.13 14.51
CA GLU A 125 16.57 -4.15 15.60
C GLU A 125 16.20 -5.26 16.58
N THR A 126 17.15 -6.14 16.86
CA THR A 126 17.20 -6.81 18.15
C THR A 126 16.91 -5.75 19.20
N LEU A 127 15.77 -5.84 19.88
CA LEU A 127 15.35 -4.84 20.85
C LEU A 127 16.37 -4.87 21.99
N THR A 128 17.14 -3.80 22.12
CA THR A 128 18.25 -3.75 23.06
C THR A 128 17.98 -2.84 24.24
N TRP A 129 18.51 -3.22 25.40
CA TRP A 129 18.61 -2.37 26.58
C TRP A 129 19.85 -2.78 27.36
N LEU A 130 20.89 -1.93 27.37
CA LEU A 130 22.23 -2.33 27.80
C LEU A 130 22.64 -3.64 27.09
N GLU A 131 22.94 -4.69 27.84
CA GLU A 131 23.33 -6.01 27.32
C GLU A 131 22.12 -6.94 27.05
N LEU A 132 20.88 -6.51 27.35
CA LEU A 132 19.66 -7.26 27.05
C LEU A 132 19.29 -7.11 25.59
N CYS A 133 19.07 -8.22 24.89
CA CYS A 133 18.76 -8.27 23.47
C CYS A 133 17.56 -9.20 23.23
N LEU A 134 16.49 -8.74 22.59
CA LEU A 134 15.34 -9.55 22.20
C LEU A 134 15.16 -9.51 20.69
N ASN A 135 15.22 -10.65 20.02
CA ASN A 135 15.03 -10.75 18.58
C ASN A 135 13.58 -11.14 18.24
N PRO A 136 12.77 -10.23 17.64
CA PRO A 136 11.36 -10.51 17.33
C PRO A 136 11.15 -11.57 16.24
N VAL A 137 12.18 -11.85 15.43
CA VAL A 137 12.13 -12.81 14.32
C VAL A 137 12.38 -14.24 14.82
N SER A 138 13.41 -14.44 15.64
CA SER A 138 13.73 -15.75 16.21
C SER A 138 12.96 -16.06 17.50
N GLY A 139 12.43 -15.03 18.17
CA GLY A 139 11.84 -15.16 19.51
C GLY A 139 12.87 -15.36 20.62
N GLU A 140 14.16 -15.18 20.31
CA GLU A 140 15.25 -15.38 21.26
C GLU A 140 15.48 -14.14 22.12
N VAL A 141 15.73 -14.35 23.41
CA VAL A 141 16.16 -13.32 24.36
C VAL A 141 17.56 -13.67 24.83
N THR A 142 18.50 -12.74 24.77
CA THR A 142 19.88 -12.91 25.25
C THR A 142 20.28 -11.78 26.20
N TRP A 143 21.21 -12.06 27.10
CA TRP A 143 21.89 -11.07 27.92
C TRP A 143 23.40 -11.25 27.76
N ASN A 144 24.13 -10.23 27.32
CA ASN A 144 25.56 -10.29 27.02
C ASN A 144 25.90 -11.48 26.08
N GLY A 145 25.04 -11.69 25.07
CA GLY A 145 25.13 -12.80 24.11
C GLY A 145 24.75 -14.19 24.66
N GLN A 146 24.41 -14.33 25.95
CA GLN A 146 23.95 -15.62 26.53
C GLN A 146 22.42 -15.73 26.49
N SER A 147 21.91 -16.87 26.02
CA SER A 147 20.46 -17.12 25.90
C SER A 147 19.76 -17.13 27.25
N LEU A 148 18.68 -16.36 27.38
CA LEU A 148 17.85 -16.22 28.57
C LEU A 148 16.52 -16.94 28.33
N GLY A 149 16.31 -18.05 29.05
CA GLY A 149 15.08 -18.84 28.97
C GLY A 149 13.87 -18.15 29.59
N VAL A 150 13.08 -17.45 28.78
CA VAL A 150 11.83 -16.77 29.19
C VAL A 150 10.58 -17.58 28.81
N THR A 151 9.50 -17.42 29.58
CA THR A 151 8.18 -17.94 29.19
C THR A 151 7.52 -17.04 28.14
N ALA A 152 6.48 -17.50 27.45
CA ALA A 152 5.77 -16.69 26.44
C ALA A 152 5.22 -15.37 27.00
N THR A 153 4.70 -15.39 28.23
CA THR A 153 4.20 -14.18 28.90
C THR A 153 5.32 -13.24 29.30
N GLU A 154 6.43 -13.78 29.80
CA GLU A 154 7.63 -12.99 30.11
C GLU A 154 8.25 -12.36 28.85
N TYR A 155 8.29 -13.10 27.75
CA TYR A 155 8.71 -12.58 26.45
C TYR A 155 7.85 -11.39 26.02
N LYS A 156 6.52 -11.55 26.07
CA LYS A 156 5.55 -10.48 25.74
C LYS A 156 5.74 -9.24 26.63
N LEU A 157 6.03 -9.43 27.93
CA LEU A 157 6.33 -8.34 28.86
C LEU A 157 7.63 -7.62 28.50
N LEU A 158 8.71 -8.37 28.23
CA LEU A 158 9.99 -7.80 27.80
C LEU A 158 9.84 -7.02 26.50
N GLU A 159 9.16 -7.60 25.52
CA GLU A 159 8.90 -6.94 24.24
C GLU A 159 8.11 -5.64 24.43
N LEU A 160 7.06 -5.65 25.28
CA LEU A 160 6.28 -4.45 25.59
C LEU A 160 7.16 -3.33 26.18
N PHE A 161 8.03 -3.66 27.13
CA PHE A 161 8.90 -2.70 27.79
C PHE A 161 10.02 -2.18 26.88
N LEU A 162 10.66 -3.07 26.12
CA LEU A 162 11.74 -2.71 25.19
C LEU A 162 11.24 -1.84 24.04
N ARG A 163 10.02 -2.08 23.54
CA ARG A 163 9.39 -1.23 22.51
C ARG A 163 8.92 0.13 23.03
N ASN A 164 8.79 0.29 24.33
CA ASN A 164 8.27 1.50 24.96
C ASN A 164 9.22 1.92 26.11
N PRO A 165 10.50 2.19 25.82
CA PRO A 165 11.46 2.55 26.85
C PRO A 165 10.97 3.81 27.57
N GLN A 166 11.21 3.87 28.88
CA GLN A 166 10.82 5.00 29.74
C GLN A 166 9.30 5.24 29.94
N ARG A 167 8.40 4.46 29.31
CA ARG A 167 6.94 4.53 29.57
C ARG A 167 6.55 3.68 30.78
N VAL A 168 5.70 4.23 31.66
CA VAL A 168 5.08 3.50 32.77
C VAL A 168 3.80 2.82 32.30
N PHE A 169 3.66 1.52 32.56
CA PHE A 169 2.44 0.76 32.31
C PHE A 169 1.80 0.31 33.63
N SER A 170 0.51 0.63 33.82
CA SER A 170 -0.29 0.09 34.92
C SER A 170 -0.54 -1.41 34.73
N ARG A 171 -0.93 -2.12 35.80
CA ARG A 171 -1.25 -3.55 35.71
C ARG A 171 -2.39 -3.82 34.73
N SER A 172 -3.44 -3.00 34.77
CA SER A 172 -4.54 -3.04 33.81
C SER A 172 -4.08 -2.80 32.37
N ALA A 173 -3.25 -1.78 32.12
CA ALA A 173 -2.74 -1.49 30.78
C ALA A 173 -1.84 -2.61 30.22
N ILE A 174 -1.09 -3.30 31.09
CA ILE A 174 -0.32 -4.49 30.71
C ILE A 174 -1.28 -5.63 30.35
N ILE A 175 -2.35 -5.83 31.13
CA ILE A 175 -3.38 -6.84 30.84
C ILE A 175 -4.02 -6.59 29.48
N ASP A 176 -4.51 -5.37 29.29
CA ASP A 176 -5.20 -4.94 28.08
C ASP A 176 -4.34 -5.09 26.83
N ARG A 177 -3.00 -5.01 26.94
CA ARG A 177 -2.09 -5.16 25.78
C ARG A 177 -1.65 -6.59 25.50
N LEU A 178 -1.53 -7.44 26.52
CA LEU A 178 -0.88 -8.75 26.38
C LEU A 178 -1.87 -9.93 26.30
N TRP A 179 -3.11 -9.74 26.72
CA TRP A 179 -4.16 -10.75 26.73
C TRP A 179 -5.42 -10.30 25.96
N SER A 180 -6.19 -11.27 25.46
CA SER A 180 -7.54 -11.07 24.92
C SER A 180 -8.58 -11.06 26.05
N PHE A 181 -9.79 -10.57 25.77
CA PHE A 181 -10.84 -10.47 26.80
C PHE A 181 -11.16 -11.83 27.46
N ASP A 182 -11.25 -12.89 26.65
CA ASP A 182 -11.63 -14.23 27.14
C ASP A 182 -10.55 -14.91 28.00
N ASP A 183 -9.28 -14.49 27.87
CA ASP A 183 -8.12 -15.11 28.53
C ASP A 183 -7.39 -14.14 29.49
N SER A 184 -8.05 -13.04 29.90
CA SER A 184 -7.46 -12.00 30.73
C SER A 184 -7.24 -12.46 32.19
N PRO A 185 -5.99 -12.43 32.70
CA PRO A 185 -5.71 -12.83 34.07
C PRO A 185 -6.01 -11.70 35.07
N THR A 186 -5.96 -12.02 36.37
CA THR A 186 -6.05 -10.99 37.42
C THR A 186 -4.81 -10.09 37.44
N GLU A 187 -4.95 -8.84 37.92
CA GLU A 187 -3.81 -7.90 38.08
C GLU A 187 -2.65 -8.47 38.91
N ASN A 188 -2.94 -9.39 39.83
CA ASN A 188 -1.92 -10.05 40.65
C ASN A 188 -1.02 -10.98 39.82
N ALA A 189 -1.53 -11.55 38.73
CA ALA A 189 -0.74 -12.40 37.83
C ALA A 189 0.41 -11.61 37.16
N VAL A 190 0.17 -10.35 36.79
CA VAL A 190 1.22 -9.45 36.26
C VAL A 190 2.36 -9.32 37.26
N THR A 191 2.05 -9.20 38.56
CA THR A 191 3.06 -9.07 39.62
C THR A 191 3.90 -10.34 39.78
N VAL A 192 3.29 -11.52 39.61
CA VAL A 192 4.00 -12.81 39.62
C VAL A 192 4.96 -12.89 38.44
N HIS A 193 4.51 -12.59 37.22
CA HIS A 193 5.38 -12.63 36.04
C HIS A 193 6.56 -11.65 36.12
N ILE A 194 6.34 -10.43 36.65
CA ILE A 194 7.45 -9.48 36.88
C ILE A 194 8.44 -10.04 37.92
N LYS A 195 7.95 -10.69 38.97
CA LYS A 195 8.81 -11.31 40.00
C LYS A 195 9.65 -12.45 39.40
N ASP A 196 9.06 -13.31 38.59
CA ASP A 196 9.75 -14.44 37.97
C ASP A 196 10.81 -13.95 36.98
N LEU A 197 10.50 -12.93 36.19
CA LEU A 197 11.44 -12.28 35.27
C LEU A 197 12.65 -11.68 36.01
N ARG A 198 12.43 -11.01 37.16
CA ARG A 198 13.50 -10.51 38.04
C ARG A 198 14.37 -11.61 38.61
N GLN A 199 13.77 -12.75 38.98
CA GLN A 199 14.53 -13.91 39.47
C GLN A 199 15.44 -14.48 38.39
N LYS A 200 14.95 -14.55 37.14
CA LYS A 200 15.75 -14.99 35.99
C LYS A 200 16.91 -14.06 35.70
N PHE A 201 16.68 -12.73 35.74
CA PHE A 201 17.75 -11.74 35.63
C PHE A 201 18.82 -11.90 36.71
N LYS A 202 18.40 -12.10 37.97
CA LYS A 202 19.34 -12.32 39.06
C LYS A 202 20.15 -13.62 38.90
N ALA A 203 19.54 -14.67 38.36
CA ALA A 203 20.21 -15.97 38.16
C ALA A 203 21.34 -15.91 37.13
N ILE A 204 21.30 -14.97 36.18
CA ILE A 204 22.34 -14.74 35.17
C ILE A 204 23.33 -13.62 35.55
N GLY A 205 23.30 -13.15 36.81
CA GLY A 205 24.30 -12.21 37.33
C GLY A 205 24.01 -10.74 37.06
N ILE A 206 22.76 -10.35 36.80
CA ILE A 206 22.39 -8.94 36.64
C ILE A 206 22.21 -8.30 38.02
N ASP A 207 23.14 -7.44 38.41
CA ASP A 207 23.12 -6.76 39.72
C ASP A 207 22.08 -5.63 39.79
N ASN A 208 21.76 -5.00 38.64
CA ASN A 208 20.79 -3.92 38.54
C ASN A 208 19.52 -4.40 37.84
N ASP A 209 18.42 -4.51 38.59
CA ASP A 209 17.10 -4.88 38.05
C ASP A 209 16.68 -3.95 36.89
N PRO A 210 16.50 -4.46 35.66
CA PRO A 210 16.10 -3.69 34.50
C PRO A 210 14.72 -3.03 34.64
N ILE A 211 13.82 -3.66 35.40
CA ILE A 211 12.42 -3.25 35.52
C ILE A 211 12.24 -2.48 36.83
N GLU A 212 11.94 -1.20 36.71
CA GLU A 212 11.58 -0.32 37.83
C GLU A 212 10.11 -0.52 38.21
N THR A 213 9.84 -0.66 39.51
CA THR A 213 8.48 -0.53 40.06
C THR A 213 8.24 0.92 40.45
N VAL A 214 7.32 1.58 39.74
CA VAL A 214 6.86 2.93 40.07
C VAL A 214 5.65 2.80 40.98
N TYR A 215 5.87 2.98 42.29
CA TYR A 215 4.84 2.75 43.31
C TYR A 215 3.56 3.54 43.02
N GLY A 216 2.42 2.84 43.02
CA GLY A 216 1.10 3.41 42.73
C GLY A 216 0.76 3.57 41.24
N LEU A 217 1.73 3.44 40.33
CA LEU A 217 1.54 3.67 38.90
C LEU A 217 1.78 2.44 38.02
N GLY A 218 2.73 1.56 38.39
CA GLY A 218 2.98 0.30 37.68
C GLY A 218 4.45 0.00 37.44
N TYR A 219 4.79 -0.43 36.22
CA TYR A 219 6.13 -0.92 35.87
C TYR A 219 6.69 -0.19 34.64
N ARG A 220 8.02 -0.06 34.58
CA ARG A 220 8.74 0.59 33.49
C ARG A 220 10.16 0.02 33.34
N LEU A 221 10.73 0.09 32.13
CA LEU A 221 12.15 -0.15 31.88
C LEU A 221 13.01 1.06 32.29
N LYS A 222 14.06 0.83 33.08
CA LYS A 222 14.95 1.92 33.54
C LYS A 222 15.60 2.68 32.36
N PRO A 223 15.86 3.99 32.45
CA PRO A 223 16.61 4.71 31.43
C PRO A 223 18.05 4.16 31.30
N ALA A 224 18.50 3.86 30.08
CA ALA A 224 19.91 3.61 29.81
C ALA A 224 20.65 4.96 29.96
N THR A 225 21.69 5.03 30.79
CA THR A 225 22.46 6.26 31.00
C THR A 225 23.88 6.00 30.53
N GLU A 226 24.29 6.60 29.41
CA GLU A 226 25.70 6.76 29.01
C GLU A 226 25.91 8.11 28.27
N PRO A 227 27.15 8.66 28.26
CA PRO A 227 27.43 10.10 28.17
C PRO A 227 27.49 10.66 26.74
N ASN A 228 27.10 11.93 26.63
CA ASN A 228 27.09 12.80 25.44
C ASN A 228 28.44 12.84 24.68
N PRO A 229 28.41 12.94 23.33
CA PRO A 229 29.06 14.11 22.72
C PRO A 229 28.30 14.71 21.52
N GLU A 230 28.14 16.03 21.62
CA GLU A 230 28.46 17.07 20.63
C GLU A 230 27.87 17.02 19.20
N THR A 231 27.02 18.03 18.96
CA THR A 231 26.51 18.55 17.69
C THR A 231 27.62 19.19 16.84
N PRO A 232 27.44 19.25 15.49
CA PRO A 232 27.53 20.57 14.88
C PRO A 232 26.51 20.85 13.75
N GLU A 233 25.87 22.00 13.94
CA GLU A 233 25.37 23.08 13.07
C GLU A 233 25.35 23.01 11.52
N THR A 234 24.29 23.65 11.03
CA THR A 234 23.71 23.90 9.69
C THR A 234 24.42 24.95 8.82
N GLU A 235 24.16 24.92 7.49
CA GLU A 235 23.83 26.04 6.53
C GLU A 235 24.35 25.81 5.06
N PRO A 236 23.91 26.53 4.00
CA PRO A 236 22.74 26.20 3.15
C PRO A 236 23.04 26.13 1.61
N ALA A 237 22.03 25.79 0.80
CA ALA A 237 22.04 25.66 -0.67
C ALA A 237 22.16 26.99 -1.46
N PRO A 238 22.43 26.92 -2.79
CA PRO A 238 21.50 27.57 -3.73
C PRO A 238 21.35 26.92 -5.13
N GLY A 239 20.18 27.12 -5.76
CA GLY A 239 20.10 27.49 -7.18
C GLY A 239 19.28 26.60 -8.12
N SER A 240 17.99 26.89 -8.25
CA SER A 240 17.05 26.33 -9.24
C SER A 240 17.26 26.87 -10.67
N LYS A 241 17.02 26.03 -11.68
CA LYS A 241 16.65 26.45 -13.05
C LYS A 241 15.65 25.47 -13.67
N THR A 242 14.47 25.97 -14.00
CA THR A 242 13.38 25.32 -14.75
C THR A 242 13.68 25.21 -16.25
N PRO A 243 13.12 24.20 -16.94
CA PRO A 243 12.77 24.34 -18.34
C PRO A 243 11.28 24.11 -18.65
N THR A 244 10.88 24.78 -19.72
CA THR A 244 9.57 25.17 -20.23
C THR A 244 8.80 24.04 -20.93
N PRO A 245 7.45 24.09 -21.01
CA PRO A 245 6.64 23.01 -21.56
C PRO A 245 6.50 23.12 -23.09
N GLY A 246 6.73 22.02 -23.80
CA GLY A 246 6.40 21.93 -25.21
C GLY A 246 6.87 20.64 -25.88
N LYS A 247 5.97 19.65 -25.94
CA LYS A 247 5.74 18.69 -27.05
C LYS A 247 5.00 17.44 -26.53
N LYS A 248 3.67 17.48 -26.49
CA LYS A 248 2.80 16.30 -26.35
C LYS A 248 1.99 16.14 -27.64
N LEU A 249 2.53 15.35 -28.58
CA LEU A 249 1.79 14.74 -29.69
C LEU A 249 2.60 13.64 -30.41
N GLN A 250 3.50 12.94 -29.70
CA GLN A 250 4.32 11.87 -30.29
C GLN A 250 4.12 10.47 -29.66
N ALA A 251 3.59 10.34 -28.43
CA ALA A 251 3.61 9.07 -27.70
C ALA A 251 2.80 7.93 -28.34
N ILE A 252 1.71 8.22 -29.07
CA ILE A 252 0.89 7.18 -29.71
C ILE A 252 1.53 6.66 -31.01
N ALA A 253 2.36 7.46 -31.69
CA ALA A 253 3.13 7.01 -32.85
C ALA A 253 4.39 6.21 -32.44
N SER A 254 4.90 6.42 -31.22
CA SER A 254 6.16 5.85 -30.75
C SER A 254 6.07 4.34 -30.45
N ILE A 255 4.95 3.83 -29.92
CA ILE A 255 4.81 2.41 -29.55
C ILE A 255 4.82 1.51 -30.80
N ALA A 256 4.14 1.92 -31.88
CA ALA A 256 4.16 1.22 -33.16
C ALA A 256 5.54 1.27 -33.85
N GLN A 257 6.23 2.42 -33.76
CA GLN A 257 7.60 2.59 -34.30
C GLN A 257 8.65 1.77 -33.53
N ILE A 258 8.46 1.59 -32.22
CA ILE A 258 9.29 0.75 -31.37
C ILE A 258 9.11 -0.73 -31.76
N LEU A 259 7.88 -1.20 -31.96
CA LEU A 259 7.62 -2.58 -32.37
C LEU A 259 8.26 -2.93 -33.73
N GLU A 260 8.19 -2.02 -34.70
CA GLU A 260 8.88 -2.17 -35.99
C GLU A 260 10.41 -2.27 -35.84
N LYS A 261 11.00 -1.50 -34.91
CA LYS A 261 12.43 -1.51 -34.62
C LYS A 261 12.90 -2.82 -33.96
N TYR A 262 12.05 -3.49 -33.17
CA TYR A 262 12.38 -4.72 -32.44
C TYR A 262 11.92 -6.02 -33.13
N ARG A 263 11.13 -5.92 -34.20
CA ARG A 263 10.69 -7.06 -35.02
C ARG A 263 11.82 -7.98 -35.52
N PRO A 264 13.01 -7.46 -35.95
CA PRO A 264 14.11 -8.32 -36.39
C PRO A 264 14.63 -9.22 -35.26
N ARG A 265 14.74 -8.67 -34.04
CA ARG A 265 15.23 -9.38 -32.86
C ARG A 265 14.25 -10.45 -32.41
N LEU A 266 12.95 -10.15 -32.40
CA LEU A 266 11.90 -11.15 -32.10
C LEU A 266 11.94 -12.32 -33.09
N ASN A 267 12.18 -12.05 -34.38
CA ASN A 267 12.33 -13.10 -35.39
C ASN A 267 13.58 -13.97 -35.17
N GLU A 268 14.70 -13.39 -34.74
CA GLU A 268 15.91 -14.14 -34.37
C GLU A 268 15.68 -15.04 -33.14
N GLN A 269 14.96 -14.55 -32.13
CA GLN A 269 14.64 -15.33 -30.93
C GLN A 269 13.73 -16.52 -31.26
N ILE A 270 12.71 -16.32 -32.11
CA ILE A 270 11.86 -17.40 -32.61
C ILE A 270 12.66 -18.37 -33.49
N ALA A 271 13.62 -17.89 -34.27
CA ALA A 271 14.49 -18.75 -35.08
C ALA A 271 15.37 -19.66 -34.21
N LEU A 272 15.82 -19.17 -33.05
CA LEU A 272 16.58 -19.96 -32.08
C LEU A 272 15.71 -21.05 -31.42
N LEU A 273 14.45 -20.72 -31.07
CA LEU A 273 13.48 -21.72 -30.61
C LEU A 273 13.17 -22.78 -31.69
N ARG A 274 13.14 -22.37 -32.96
CA ARG A 274 13.02 -23.29 -34.10
C ARG A 274 14.22 -24.22 -34.22
N GLN A 275 15.42 -23.69 -34.04
CA GLN A 275 16.65 -24.46 -34.05
C GLN A 275 16.66 -25.50 -32.92
N ALA A 276 16.19 -25.14 -31.72
CA ALA A 276 16.13 -26.03 -30.57
C ALA A 276 15.19 -27.22 -30.81
N TYR A 277 13.97 -27.02 -31.33
CA TYR A 277 13.08 -28.17 -31.60
C TYR A 277 13.56 -29.03 -32.78
N ASN A 278 14.20 -28.45 -33.80
CA ASN A 278 14.78 -29.21 -34.92
C ASN A 278 15.96 -30.08 -34.46
N ALA A 279 16.83 -29.54 -33.60
CA ALA A 279 17.92 -30.30 -32.99
C ALA A 279 17.40 -31.41 -32.07
N LEU A 280 16.32 -31.14 -31.34
CA LEU A 280 15.63 -32.15 -30.53
C LEU A 280 14.98 -33.25 -31.39
N ALA A 281 14.38 -32.91 -32.52
CA ALA A 281 13.82 -33.88 -33.48
C ALA A 281 14.90 -34.76 -34.14
N ALA A 282 16.11 -34.23 -34.31
CA ALA A 282 17.26 -34.98 -34.82
C ALA A 282 18.00 -35.79 -33.72
N GLY A 283 17.68 -35.60 -32.45
CA GLY A 283 18.37 -36.22 -31.32
C GLY A 283 19.74 -35.59 -30.99
N GLU A 284 20.00 -34.37 -31.47
CA GLU A 284 21.27 -33.64 -31.37
C GLU A 284 21.17 -32.40 -30.47
N LEU A 285 20.16 -32.31 -29.61
CA LEU A 285 20.01 -31.18 -28.70
C LEU A 285 21.16 -31.16 -27.68
N THR A 286 22.04 -30.16 -27.80
CA THR A 286 23.11 -29.92 -26.83
C THR A 286 22.60 -29.15 -25.62
N ASN A 287 23.23 -29.36 -24.45
CA ASN A 287 22.89 -28.61 -23.24
C ASN A 287 23.04 -27.09 -23.44
N GLU A 288 24.05 -26.65 -24.19
CA GLU A 288 24.25 -25.23 -24.52
C GLU A 288 23.10 -24.65 -25.37
N LEU A 289 22.61 -25.40 -26.36
CA LEU A 289 21.49 -24.95 -27.18
C LEU A 289 20.17 -24.96 -26.39
N GLN A 290 20.01 -25.92 -25.47
CA GLN A 290 18.86 -25.98 -24.57
C GLN A 290 18.83 -24.80 -23.60
N GLU A 291 19.95 -24.49 -22.93
CA GLU A 291 20.04 -23.32 -22.02
C GLU A 291 19.76 -22.01 -22.75
N ARG A 292 20.32 -21.83 -23.95
CA ARG A 292 20.03 -20.64 -24.78
C ARG A 292 18.55 -20.55 -25.17
N ALA A 293 17.92 -21.68 -25.49
CA ALA A 293 16.49 -21.70 -25.82
C ALA A 293 15.61 -21.38 -24.61
N ILE A 294 15.99 -21.83 -23.40
CA ILE A 294 15.32 -21.47 -22.14
C ILE A 294 15.42 -19.96 -21.91
N GLN A 295 16.62 -19.39 -22.02
CA GLN A 295 16.84 -17.95 -21.83
C GLN A 295 16.05 -17.10 -22.82
N GLU A 296 15.96 -17.50 -24.09
CA GLU A 296 15.19 -16.74 -25.08
C GLU A 296 13.67 -16.91 -24.90
N ALA A 297 13.20 -18.08 -24.46
CA ALA A 297 11.80 -18.28 -24.10
C ALA A 297 11.40 -17.43 -22.88
N HIS A 298 12.28 -17.34 -21.87
CA HIS A 298 12.12 -16.48 -20.70
C HIS A 298 12.02 -14.99 -21.08
N LYS A 299 12.96 -14.51 -21.92
CA LYS A 299 12.95 -13.12 -22.42
C LYS A 299 11.68 -12.80 -23.21
N LEU A 300 11.23 -13.70 -24.09
CA LEU A 300 9.99 -13.53 -24.86
C LEU A 300 8.76 -13.52 -23.95
N ALA A 301 8.73 -14.37 -22.91
CA ALA A 301 7.66 -14.39 -21.92
C ALA A 301 7.57 -13.08 -21.12
N GLY A 302 8.71 -12.44 -20.84
CA GLY A 302 8.78 -11.12 -20.19
C GLY A 302 8.45 -9.95 -21.11
N SER A 303 8.93 -9.98 -22.36
CA SER A 303 8.85 -8.81 -23.25
C SER A 303 7.49 -8.63 -23.94
N LEU A 304 6.75 -9.70 -24.22
CA LEU A 304 5.58 -9.64 -25.12
C LEU A 304 4.31 -9.05 -24.49
N GLY A 305 4.15 -9.18 -23.17
CA GLY A 305 2.97 -8.68 -22.45
C GLY A 305 2.77 -7.15 -22.55
N PRO A 306 3.80 -6.33 -22.26
CA PRO A 306 3.73 -4.87 -22.37
C PRO A 306 3.40 -4.33 -23.77
N PHE A 307 3.68 -5.10 -24.83
CA PHE A 307 3.39 -4.71 -26.21
C PHE A 307 1.99 -5.13 -26.69
N GLY A 308 1.11 -5.61 -25.79
CA GLY A 308 -0.25 -6.03 -26.14
C GLY A 308 -0.35 -7.45 -26.70
N TYR A 309 0.70 -8.27 -26.58
CA TYR A 309 0.75 -9.69 -26.98
C TYR A 309 0.68 -10.62 -25.76
N LEU A 310 -0.40 -10.51 -24.99
CA LEU A 310 -0.63 -11.33 -23.79
C LEU A 310 -0.63 -12.83 -24.09
N GLU A 311 -1.25 -13.24 -25.21
CA GLU A 311 -1.20 -14.64 -25.68
C GLU A 311 0.22 -15.07 -26.07
N GLY A 312 1.01 -14.18 -26.67
CA GLY A 312 2.41 -14.43 -27.02
C GLY A 312 3.30 -14.65 -25.79
N SER A 313 3.12 -13.84 -24.74
CA SER A 313 3.82 -14.03 -23.45
C SER A 313 3.49 -15.39 -22.83
N ASN A 314 2.22 -15.81 -22.85
CA ASN A 314 1.78 -17.10 -22.32
C ASN A 314 2.31 -18.29 -23.13
N LEU A 315 2.42 -18.17 -24.45
CA LEU A 315 2.99 -19.20 -25.32
C LEU A 315 4.49 -19.36 -25.08
N ALA A 316 5.23 -18.26 -24.92
CA ALA A 316 6.66 -18.29 -24.60
C ALA A 316 6.94 -18.94 -23.23
N ARG A 317 6.11 -18.66 -22.21
CA ARG A 317 6.24 -19.29 -20.88
C ARG A 317 5.98 -20.81 -20.90
N LYS A 318 5.06 -21.28 -21.75
CA LYS A 318 4.83 -22.72 -21.95
C LYS A 318 6.03 -23.40 -22.63
N ILE A 319 6.70 -22.71 -23.55
CA ILE A 319 7.93 -23.19 -24.19
C ILE A 319 9.07 -23.30 -23.18
N GLU A 320 9.25 -22.27 -22.35
CA GLU A 320 10.25 -22.22 -21.28
C GLU A 320 10.09 -23.41 -20.30
N TYR A 321 8.89 -23.60 -19.76
CA TYR A 321 8.60 -24.69 -18.82
C TYR A 321 8.86 -26.08 -19.42
N LEU A 322 8.57 -26.27 -20.71
CA LEU A 322 8.80 -27.51 -21.41
C LEU A 322 10.32 -27.78 -21.55
N LEU A 323 11.12 -26.76 -21.82
CA LEU A 323 12.57 -26.88 -21.98
C LEU A 323 13.34 -27.03 -20.65
N MET A 324 12.78 -26.58 -19.52
CA MET A 324 13.36 -26.71 -18.18
C MET A 324 13.18 -28.10 -17.55
N SER A 325 12.46 -29.01 -18.20
CA SER A 325 12.17 -30.34 -17.62
C SER A 325 13.44 -31.18 -17.44
N PRO A 326 13.68 -31.78 -16.25
CA PRO A 326 14.92 -32.51 -15.93
C PRO A 326 15.02 -33.90 -16.58
N THR A 327 13.97 -34.34 -17.29
CA THR A 327 13.93 -35.60 -18.03
C THR A 327 14.29 -35.39 -19.49
N PRO A 328 15.07 -36.29 -20.13
CA PRO A 328 15.36 -36.17 -21.56
C PRO A 328 14.07 -36.17 -22.37
N LEU A 329 13.88 -35.10 -23.14
CA LEU A 329 12.65 -34.82 -23.88
C LEU A 329 12.39 -35.93 -24.91
N LYS A 330 11.18 -36.50 -24.86
CA LYS A 330 10.68 -37.57 -25.73
C LYS A 330 9.99 -37.00 -26.96
N THR A 331 9.71 -37.85 -27.94
CA THR A 331 9.08 -37.50 -29.22
C THR A 331 7.75 -36.73 -29.07
N ALA A 332 7.00 -36.95 -27.98
CA ALA A 332 5.76 -36.22 -27.69
C ALA A 332 6.02 -34.76 -27.29
N GLU A 333 7.07 -34.51 -26.51
CA GLU A 333 7.47 -33.17 -26.04
C GLU A 333 8.10 -32.37 -27.18
N THR A 334 8.81 -33.03 -28.11
CA THR A 334 9.28 -32.41 -29.37
C THR A 334 8.14 -31.85 -30.21
N HIS A 335 7.06 -32.64 -30.39
CA HIS A 335 5.89 -32.20 -31.14
C HIS A 335 5.14 -31.06 -30.44
N GLN A 336 5.08 -31.09 -29.11
CA GLN A 336 4.47 -30.01 -28.32
C GLN A 336 5.28 -28.71 -28.39
N LEU A 337 6.61 -28.80 -28.36
CA LEU A 337 7.51 -27.64 -28.54
C LEU A 337 7.36 -27.02 -29.94
N GLU A 338 7.24 -27.83 -30.98
CA GLU A 338 6.97 -27.37 -32.35
C GLU A 338 5.64 -26.61 -32.44
N GLN A 339 4.57 -27.17 -31.87
CA GLN A 339 3.25 -26.55 -31.88
C GLN A 339 3.23 -25.20 -31.17
N LEU A 340 3.84 -25.11 -29.99
CA LEU A 340 3.91 -23.87 -29.21
C LEU A 340 4.74 -22.79 -29.93
N THR A 341 5.89 -23.17 -30.50
CA THR A 341 6.75 -22.24 -31.25
C THR A 341 6.05 -21.71 -32.51
N ARG A 342 5.24 -22.55 -33.17
CA ARG A 342 4.45 -22.16 -34.34
C ARG A 342 3.29 -21.22 -33.96
N ALA A 343 2.60 -21.50 -32.85
CA ALA A 343 1.55 -20.64 -32.32
C ALA A 343 2.10 -19.27 -31.91
N LEU A 344 3.26 -19.23 -31.25
CA LEU A 344 3.93 -17.98 -30.86
C LEU A 344 4.27 -17.12 -32.08
N ALA A 345 4.80 -17.74 -33.14
CA ALA A 345 5.12 -17.04 -34.38
C ALA A 345 3.86 -16.48 -35.10
N ALA A 346 2.73 -17.18 -35.01
CA ALA A 346 1.45 -16.73 -35.58
C ALA A 346 0.78 -15.62 -34.75
N GLU A 347 1.03 -15.55 -33.45
CA GLU A 347 0.51 -14.48 -32.61
C GLU A 347 1.21 -13.15 -32.91
N LEU A 348 2.51 -13.19 -33.17
CA LEU A 348 3.34 -12.02 -33.47
C LEU A 348 3.14 -11.45 -34.88
N THR A 349 2.31 -12.08 -35.71
CA THR A 349 1.84 -11.51 -36.98
C THR A 349 0.52 -10.74 -36.85
N LYS A 350 -0.20 -10.86 -35.72
CA LYS A 350 -1.41 -10.08 -35.44
C LYS A 350 -1.06 -8.65 -34.99
N PRO A 351 -1.91 -7.64 -35.23
CA PRO A 351 -1.74 -6.32 -34.63
C PRO A 351 -1.91 -6.39 -33.09
N PRO A 352 -1.18 -5.57 -32.31
CA PRO A 352 -1.29 -5.57 -30.86
C PRO A 352 -2.70 -5.11 -30.42
N THR A 353 -3.24 -5.75 -29.39
CA THR A 353 -4.57 -5.42 -28.86
C THR A 353 -4.57 -4.00 -28.29
N GLU A 354 -5.42 -3.11 -28.81
CA GLU A 354 -5.55 -1.73 -28.34
C GLU A 354 -5.96 -1.71 -26.85
N ILE A 355 -5.11 -1.14 -26.01
CA ILE A 355 -5.46 -0.78 -24.63
C ILE A 355 -6.10 0.61 -24.70
N SER A 356 -7.43 0.69 -24.69
CA SER A 356 -8.14 1.96 -24.53
C SER A 356 -7.92 2.50 -23.11
N LEU A 357 -7.05 3.50 -23.01
CA LEU A 357 -6.83 4.30 -21.81
C LEU A 357 -7.80 5.50 -21.86
N GLU A 358 -8.83 5.51 -21.02
CA GLU A 358 -9.49 6.76 -20.64
C GLU A 358 -8.59 7.47 -19.63
N VAL A 359 -7.77 8.41 -20.13
CA VAL A 359 -6.93 9.28 -19.30
C VAL A 359 -7.77 10.49 -18.86
N PRO A 360 -7.82 10.85 -17.57
CA PRO A 360 -8.47 12.08 -17.13
C PRO A 360 -7.78 13.29 -17.77
N SER A 361 -8.59 14.22 -18.27
CA SER A 361 -8.15 15.43 -18.96
C SER A 361 -7.21 16.29 -18.11
N SER A 362 -6.29 16.96 -18.79
CA SER A 362 -5.29 17.95 -18.30
C SER A 362 -5.78 18.86 -17.15
N PRO A 363 -4.88 19.36 -16.28
CA PRO A 363 -5.24 20.16 -15.11
C PRO A 363 -5.90 21.48 -15.53
N GLN A 364 -7.22 21.47 -15.63
CA GLN A 364 -8.03 22.68 -15.59
C GLN A 364 -8.16 23.12 -14.13
N ALA A 365 -8.28 24.42 -13.89
CA ALA A 365 -8.60 24.92 -12.56
C ALA A 365 -9.88 24.23 -12.09
N PRO A 366 -9.92 23.66 -10.85
CA PRO A 366 -11.07 22.91 -10.39
C PRO A 366 -12.32 23.79 -10.51
N THR A 367 -13.38 23.21 -11.06
CA THR A 367 -14.64 23.89 -11.34
C THR A 367 -15.69 23.45 -10.32
N LEU A 368 -16.19 24.42 -9.55
CA LEU A 368 -17.25 24.25 -8.58
C LEU A 368 -18.58 24.66 -9.21
N LEU A 369 -19.55 23.76 -9.29
CA LEU A 369 -20.92 24.09 -9.67
C LEU A 369 -21.77 24.31 -8.42
N VAL A 370 -22.24 25.54 -8.22
CA VAL A 370 -23.17 25.90 -7.14
C VAL A 370 -24.60 25.86 -7.66
N VAL A 371 -25.39 24.91 -7.17
CA VAL A 371 -26.80 24.71 -7.49
C VAL A 371 -27.66 25.23 -6.34
N ASP A 372 -27.99 26.52 -6.38
CA ASP A 372 -28.73 27.21 -5.33
C ASP A 372 -29.65 28.26 -5.91
N SER A 373 -30.86 28.40 -5.37
CA SER A 373 -31.80 29.45 -5.78
C SER A 373 -31.34 30.85 -5.34
N ASP A 374 -30.48 30.94 -4.32
CA ASP A 374 -29.94 32.20 -3.83
C ASP A 374 -28.64 32.61 -4.55
N ARG A 375 -28.74 33.64 -5.39
CA ARG A 375 -27.60 34.24 -6.11
C ARG A 375 -26.52 34.81 -5.19
N ALA A 376 -26.86 35.20 -3.96
CA ALA A 376 -25.89 35.82 -3.04
C ALA A 376 -24.80 34.83 -2.61
N ILE A 377 -25.15 33.55 -2.44
CA ILE A 377 -24.22 32.50 -2.03
C ILE A 377 -23.19 32.24 -3.13
N ALA A 378 -23.64 32.08 -4.38
CA ALA A 378 -22.76 31.85 -5.51
C ALA A 378 -21.81 33.03 -5.77
N THR A 379 -22.30 34.27 -5.65
CA THR A 379 -21.48 35.49 -5.86
C THR A 379 -20.44 35.68 -4.75
N ALA A 380 -20.80 35.40 -3.49
CA ALA A 380 -19.86 35.41 -2.37
C ALA A 380 -18.76 34.35 -2.53
N LEU A 381 -19.14 33.12 -2.92
CA LEU A 381 -18.20 32.03 -3.15
C LEU A 381 -17.25 32.30 -4.32
N ASN A 382 -17.75 32.85 -5.44
CA ASN A 382 -16.92 33.13 -6.61
C ASN A 382 -15.76 34.09 -6.28
N THR A 383 -16.02 35.09 -5.43
CA THR A 383 -14.99 36.07 -5.01
C THR A 383 -13.87 35.41 -4.19
N GLN A 384 -14.22 34.48 -3.29
CA GLN A 384 -13.23 33.81 -2.44
C GLN A 384 -12.55 32.62 -3.13
N ALA A 385 -13.29 31.86 -3.95
CA ALA A 385 -12.79 30.70 -4.67
C ALA A 385 -11.77 31.08 -5.77
N ALA A 386 -11.92 32.27 -6.38
CA ALA A 386 -10.94 32.82 -7.31
C ALA A 386 -9.55 32.96 -6.66
N ASN A 387 -9.48 33.31 -5.37
CA ASN A 387 -8.20 33.40 -4.63
C ASN A 387 -7.55 32.03 -4.39
N LEU A 388 -8.32 30.94 -4.49
CA LEU A 388 -7.85 29.56 -4.36
C LEU A 388 -7.58 28.89 -5.73
N GLY A 389 -7.72 29.64 -6.83
CA GLY A 389 -7.54 29.12 -8.19
C GLY A 389 -8.64 28.16 -8.63
N MET A 390 -9.85 28.29 -8.08
CA MET A 390 -11.04 27.48 -8.41
C MET A 390 -12.04 28.33 -9.21
N GLY A 391 -12.56 27.81 -10.31
CA GLY A 391 -13.63 28.43 -11.08
C GLY A 391 -14.99 28.12 -10.46
N VAL A 392 -15.88 29.11 -10.32
CA VAL A 392 -17.23 28.88 -9.79
C VAL A 392 -18.26 29.15 -10.88
N GLU A 393 -19.10 28.15 -11.16
CA GLU A 393 -20.27 28.26 -12.01
C GLU A 393 -21.53 28.17 -11.15
N SER A 394 -22.59 28.90 -11.50
CA SER A 394 -23.82 28.95 -10.71
C SER A 394 -25.05 28.56 -11.53
N ALA A 395 -25.85 27.63 -11.00
CA ALA A 395 -27.13 27.23 -11.54
C ALA A 395 -28.26 27.52 -10.53
N LEU A 396 -29.30 28.22 -10.98
CA LEU A 396 -30.44 28.61 -10.12
C LEU A 396 -31.59 27.60 -10.11
N THR A 397 -31.51 26.60 -10.98
CA THR A 397 -32.49 25.53 -11.12
C THR A 397 -31.77 24.21 -11.44
N LEU A 398 -32.39 23.08 -11.10
CA LEU A 398 -31.83 21.76 -11.41
C LEU A 398 -31.72 21.54 -12.93
N THR A 399 -32.63 22.13 -13.72
CA THR A 399 -32.56 22.07 -15.19
C THR A 399 -31.34 22.83 -15.72
N ALA A 400 -31.03 24.02 -15.17
CA ALA A 400 -29.82 24.75 -15.53
C ALA A 400 -28.56 23.98 -15.11
N ALA A 401 -28.59 23.32 -13.95
CA ALA A 401 -27.48 22.47 -13.50
C ALA A 401 -27.22 21.29 -14.45
N ARG A 402 -28.27 20.62 -14.94
CA ARG A 402 -28.15 19.56 -15.97
C ARG A 402 -27.49 20.08 -17.25
N GLN A 403 -27.87 21.29 -17.69
CA GLN A 403 -27.27 21.92 -18.87
C GLN A 403 -25.79 22.28 -18.65
N ALA A 404 -25.44 22.79 -17.47
CA ALA A 404 -24.07 23.13 -17.10
C ALA A 404 -23.18 21.86 -17.10
N ILE A 405 -23.61 20.79 -16.43
CA ILE A 405 -22.88 19.51 -16.38
C ILE A 405 -22.70 18.91 -17.79
N ALA A 406 -23.71 19.05 -18.66
CA ALA A 406 -23.62 18.57 -20.04
C ALA A 406 -22.64 19.39 -20.92
N GLN A 407 -22.37 20.65 -20.57
CA GLN A 407 -21.44 21.52 -21.28
C GLN A 407 -20.01 21.44 -20.73
N THR A 408 -19.87 21.32 -19.40
CA THR A 408 -18.59 21.26 -18.71
C THR A 408 -18.78 20.41 -17.45
N THR A 409 -18.03 19.32 -17.31
CA THR A 409 -18.12 18.45 -16.13
C THR A 409 -17.44 19.13 -14.94
N PRO A 410 -18.18 19.51 -13.88
CA PRO A 410 -17.57 20.14 -12.71
C PRO A 410 -16.72 19.13 -11.94
N ASP A 411 -15.76 19.62 -11.17
CA ASP A 411 -14.95 18.81 -10.24
C ASP A 411 -15.65 18.61 -8.89
N LEU A 412 -16.59 19.50 -8.53
CA LEU A 412 -17.42 19.39 -7.34
C LEU A 412 -18.77 20.10 -7.53
N ILE A 413 -19.83 19.56 -6.93
CA ILE A 413 -21.16 20.19 -6.90
C ILE A 413 -21.54 20.58 -5.47
N LEU A 414 -21.92 21.83 -5.26
CA LEU A 414 -22.61 22.30 -4.06
C LEU A 414 -24.10 22.37 -4.35
N LEU A 415 -24.90 21.47 -3.75
CA LEU A 415 -26.33 21.31 -4.07
C LEU A 415 -27.24 21.75 -2.92
N ASP A 416 -28.10 22.72 -3.17
CA ASP A 416 -29.29 22.94 -2.35
C ASP A 416 -30.43 22.01 -2.75
N ILE A 417 -30.86 21.15 -1.83
CA ILE A 417 -31.94 20.19 -2.06
C ILE A 417 -33.29 20.90 -2.23
N ALA A 418 -33.44 22.10 -1.68
CA ALA A 418 -34.61 22.94 -1.86
C ALA A 418 -34.60 23.70 -3.21
N CYS A 419 -33.54 23.54 -4.03
CA CYS A 419 -33.46 24.16 -5.34
C CYS A 419 -34.61 23.67 -6.25
N PRO A 420 -35.36 24.57 -6.89
CA PRO A 420 -36.50 24.19 -7.72
C PRO A 420 -36.05 23.52 -9.04
N GLU A 421 -36.86 22.58 -9.53
CA GLU A 421 -36.56 21.86 -10.78
C GLU A 421 -36.69 22.78 -12.01
N THR A 422 -37.73 23.62 -12.00
CA THR A 422 -37.99 24.69 -12.98
C THR A 422 -38.46 25.95 -12.24
N SER A 423 -38.43 27.12 -12.88
CA SER A 423 -38.90 28.39 -12.31
C SER A 423 -40.40 28.42 -11.92
N THR A 424 -41.14 27.35 -12.21
CA THR A 424 -42.61 27.26 -12.11
C THR A 424 -43.11 26.10 -11.24
N SER A 425 -42.25 25.30 -10.59
CA SER A 425 -42.67 24.16 -9.78
C SER A 425 -41.98 24.11 -8.41
N PRO A 426 -42.72 24.11 -7.28
CA PRO A 426 -42.13 23.92 -5.96
C PRO A 426 -41.67 22.45 -5.82
N GLY A 427 -40.35 22.26 -5.80
CA GLY A 427 -39.73 20.93 -5.82
C GLY A 427 -39.60 20.31 -4.43
N GLU A 428 -40.68 19.82 -3.84
CA GLU A 428 -40.51 18.92 -2.70
C GLU A 428 -39.90 17.59 -3.19
N LYS A 429 -38.67 17.31 -2.73
CA LYS A 429 -37.85 16.12 -3.06
C LYS A 429 -37.24 16.06 -4.47
N ALA A 430 -37.35 17.12 -5.28
CA ALA A 430 -36.70 17.17 -6.59
C ALA A 430 -35.16 17.10 -6.48
N GLY A 431 -34.58 17.84 -5.51
CA GLY A 431 -33.12 17.84 -5.28
C GLY A 431 -32.54 16.48 -4.89
N LEU A 432 -33.27 15.65 -4.11
CA LEU A 432 -32.81 14.30 -3.73
C LEU A 432 -32.83 13.33 -4.92
N ARG A 433 -33.86 13.40 -5.78
CA ARG A 433 -33.91 12.58 -7.00
C ARG A 433 -32.78 12.96 -7.95
N TRP A 434 -32.52 14.25 -8.09
CA TRP A 434 -31.43 14.75 -8.91
C TRP A 434 -30.06 14.34 -8.35
N LEU A 435 -29.87 14.42 -7.03
CA LEU A 435 -28.67 13.91 -6.37
C LEU A 435 -28.41 12.43 -6.71
N GLN A 436 -29.44 11.59 -6.63
CA GLN A 436 -29.34 10.16 -6.97
C GLN A 436 -29.04 9.93 -8.46
N GLU A 437 -29.65 10.71 -9.36
CA GLU A 437 -29.41 10.63 -10.81
C GLU A 437 -27.95 10.98 -11.14
N VAL A 438 -27.45 12.09 -10.61
CA VAL A 438 -26.07 12.55 -10.84
C VAL A 438 -25.06 11.61 -10.20
N ALA A 439 -25.31 11.12 -8.98
CA ALA A 439 -24.42 10.16 -8.31
C ALA A 439 -24.36 8.81 -9.04
N HIS A 440 -25.46 8.38 -9.69
CA HIS A 440 -25.47 7.17 -10.52
C HIS A 440 -24.73 7.37 -11.84
N GLN A 441 -24.90 8.54 -12.47
CA GLN A 441 -24.27 8.86 -13.75
C GLN A 441 -22.78 9.21 -13.62
N PHE A 442 -22.38 9.82 -12.50
CA PHE A 442 -21.01 10.25 -12.21
C PHE A 442 -20.59 9.82 -10.79
N PRO A 443 -20.23 8.54 -10.56
CA PRO A 443 -19.96 7.99 -9.23
C PRO A 443 -18.77 8.63 -8.50
N THR A 444 -17.84 9.19 -9.26
CA THR A 444 -16.61 9.82 -8.77
C THR A 444 -16.77 11.32 -8.47
N LEU A 445 -17.86 11.95 -8.92
CA LEU A 445 -18.11 13.38 -8.73
C LEU A 445 -18.57 13.69 -7.30
N PRO A 446 -17.78 14.41 -6.48
CA PRO A 446 -18.21 14.79 -5.14
C PRO A 446 -19.39 15.77 -5.17
N ILE A 447 -20.47 15.42 -4.45
CA ILE A 447 -21.65 16.29 -4.26
C ILE A 447 -21.78 16.63 -2.78
N LEU A 448 -21.61 17.91 -2.44
CA LEU A 448 -21.80 18.48 -1.12
C LEU A 448 -23.21 19.06 -1.01
N VAL A 449 -24.03 18.57 -0.10
CA VAL A 449 -25.38 19.09 0.12
C VAL A 449 -25.36 20.30 1.04
N PHE A 450 -26.06 21.37 0.64
CA PHE A 450 -26.20 22.61 1.40
C PHE A 450 -27.68 22.98 1.60
N THR A 451 -28.24 22.67 2.76
CA THR A 451 -29.70 22.73 2.99
C THR A 451 -30.07 23.42 4.30
N ALA A 452 -31.26 23.99 4.38
CA ALA A 452 -31.85 24.49 5.63
C ALA A 452 -32.51 23.39 6.47
N LEU A 453 -32.62 22.16 5.94
CA LEU A 453 -33.23 21.02 6.63
C LEU A 453 -32.26 20.46 7.68
N ASP A 454 -32.65 20.50 8.95
CA ASP A 454 -31.84 19.97 10.06
C ASP A 454 -32.54 18.81 10.79
N ASN A 455 -32.76 17.71 10.08
CA ASN A 455 -33.23 16.48 10.70
C ASN A 455 -32.42 15.27 10.24
N LEU A 456 -32.39 14.23 11.08
CA LEU A 456 -31.63 13.00 10.84
C LEU A 456 -32.15 12.24 9.60
N ALA A 457 -33.47 12.28 9.35
CA ALA A 457 -34.07 11.57 8.23
C ALA A 457 -33.57 12.09 6.87
N ASP A 458 -33.43 13.40 6.74
CA ASP A 458 -32.93 14.06 5.55
C ASP A 458 -31.43 13.83 5.38
N ARG A 459 -30.65 13.83 6.46
CA ARG A 459 -29.21 13.48 6.43
C ARG A 459 -28.99 12.05 5.94
N VAL A 460 -29.79 11.10 6.42
CA VAL A 460 -29.75 9.70 5.97
C VAL A 460 -30.20 9.58 4.51
N ALA A 461 -31.22 10.32 4.09
CA ALA A 461 -31.67 10.32 2.69
C ALA A 461 -30.58 10.84 1.75
N VAL A 462 -29.89 11.92 2.11
CA VAL A 462 -28.76 12.47 1.34
C VAL A 462 -27.61 11.49 1.20
N SER A 463 -27.23 10.84 2.31
CA SER A 463 -26.16 9.84 2.30
C SER A 463 -26.51 8.65 1.39
N ARG A 464 -27.76 8.16 1.44
CA ARG A 464 -28.25 7.06 0.58
C ARG A 464 -28.27 7.44 -0.90
N CYS A 465 -28.48 8.70 -1.23
CA CYS A 465 -28.51 9.20 -2.60
C CYS A 465 -27.12 9.57 -3.15
N GLY A 466 -26.03 9.39 -2.39
CA GLY A 466 -24.65 9.60 -2.86
C GLY A 466 -24.03 10.95 -2.49
N GLY A 467 -24.63 11.72 -1.57
CA GLY A 467 -24.00 12.94 -1.06
C GLY A 467 -22.78 12.64 -0.20
N ARG A 468 -21.63 13.27 -0.49
CA ARG A 468 -20.35 13.09 0.23
C ARG A 468 -20.16 14.01 1.44
N GLY A 469 -21.05 14.98 1.62
CA GLY A 469 -21.04 15.87 2.76
C GLY A 469 -22.38 16.58 2.94
N PHE A 470 -22.58 17.14 4.13
CA PHE A 470 -23.81 17.81 4.51
C PHE A 470 -23.51 19.10 5.28
N LEU A 471 -24.00 20.23 4.79
CA LEU A 471 -23.81 21.56 5.36
C LEU A 471 -25.16 22.25 5.58
N LEU A 472 -25.31 22.91 6.74
CA LEU A 472 -26.55 23.60 7.12
C LEU A 472 -26.53 25.07 6.69
N LYS A 473 -27.67 25.56 6.19
CA LYS A 473 -27.92 27.01 5.99
C LYS A 473 -28.37 27.65 7.32
N PRO A 474 -27.87 28.85 7.67
CA PRO A 474 -26.86 29.63 6.96
C PRO A 474 -25.42 29.16 7.29
N ALA A 475 -24.53 29.14 6.29
CA ALA A 475 -23.09 28.93 6.47
C ALA A 475 -22.30 30.07 5.85
N SER A 476 -21.15 30.43 6.43
CA SER A 476 -20.24 31.40 5.83
C SER A 476 -19.48 30.80 4.65
N SER A 477 -19.01 31.65 3.74
CA SER A 477 -18.21 31.20 2.58
C SER A 477 -16.95 30.43 3.00
N ASP A 478 -16.30 30.81 4.12
CA ASP A 478 -15.16 30.06 4.68
C ASP A 478 -15.55 28.66 5.18
N GLN A 479 -16.72 28.50 5.80
CA GLN A 479 -17.22 27.20 6.25
C GLN A 479 -17.56 26.30 5.06
N ILE A 480 -18.16 26.88 4.01
CA ILE A 480 -18.45 26.18 2.75
C ILE A 480 -17.14 25.73 2.11
N LEU A 481 -16.15 26.61 1.97
CA LEU A 481 -14.84 26.28 1.38
C LEU A 481 -14.08 25.22 2.20
N LYS A 482 -14.17 25.25 3.53
CA LYS A 482 -13.58 24.22 4.40
C LYS A 482 -14.25 22.86 4.20
N ALA A 483 -15.58 22.82 4.09
CA ALA A 483 -16.32 21.59 3.81
C ALA A 483 -15.99 21.06 2.40
N ILE A 484 -15.86 21.95 1.41
CA ILE A 484 -15.42 21.63 0.05
C ILE A 484 -14.01 21.01 0.09
N ALA A 485 -13.06 21.60 0.82
CA ALA A 485 -11.69 21.08 0.96
C ALA A 485 -11.61 19.69 1.63
N GLN A 486 -12.57 19.32 2.46
CA GLN A 486 -12.66 17.99 3.07
C GLN A 486 -13.21 16.92 2.11
N VAL A 487 -13.96 17.34 1.09
CA VAL A 487 -14.67 16.45 0.16
C VAL A 487 -13.97 16.36 -1.19
N LEU A 488 -13.20 17.39 -1.57
CA LEU A 488 -12.27 17.30 -2.70
C LEU A 488 -11.20 16.25 -2.38
N PRO A 489 -10.89 15.33 -3.32
CA PRO A 489 -9.70 14.50 -3.18
C PRO A 489 -8.48 15.43 -2.99
N PRO A 490 -7.55 15.10 -2.09
CA PRO A 490 -6.36 15.91 -1.90
C PRO A 490 -5.67 16.11 -3.25
N LYS A 491 -5.25 17.35 -3.54
CA LYS A 491 -4.43 17.66 -4.72
C LYS A 491 -3.34 16.60 -4.84
N ALA A 492 -3.24 15.96 -6.00
CA ALA A 492 -2.02 15.30 -6.41
C ALA A 492 -0.91 16.36 -6.30
N THR A 493 -0.11 16.27 -5.25
CA THR A 493 1.08 17.09 -5.13
C THR A 493 2.14 16.45 -6.03
N PRO A 494 2.83 17.25 -6.85
CA PRO A 494 3.74 16.73 -7.87
C PRO A 494 5.04 16.22 -7.21
N GLU A 495 5.63 15.20 -7.85
CA GLU A 495 7.00 14.69 -7.65
C GLU A 495 7.23 13.89 -6.36
N ALA A 496 6.54 12.75 -6.21
CA ALA A 496 7.11 11.70 -5.37
C ALA A 496 8.25 11.01 -6.10
N LYS A 497 9.40 10.86 -5.43
CA LYS A 497 10.61 10.30 -6.04
C LYS A 497 10.65 8.80 -5.86
N VAL A 498 10.81 8.07 -6.95
CA VAL A 498 10.92 6.60 -6.93
C VAL A 498 12.26 6.20 -7.52
N LEU A 499 13.04 5.44 -6.77
CA LEU A 499 14.27 4.82 -7.27
C LEU A 499 13.99 3.38 -7.65
N ILE A 500 14.33 2.98 -8.87
CA ILE A 500 14.17 1.62 -9.38
C ILE A 500 15.54 1.03 -9.68
N VAL A 501 15.82 -0.14 -9.14
CA VAL A 501 17.08 -0.87 -9.32
C VAL A 501 16.77 -2.23 -9.90
N ASP A 502 17.19 -2.46 -11.14
CA ASP A 502 16.97 -3.71 -11.90
C ASP A 502 18.07 -3.79 -12.97
N ASP A 503 18.73 -4.94 -13.13
CA ASP A 503 19.83 -5.10 -14.09
C ASP A 503 19.35 -5.23 -15.55
N ASP A 504 18.05 -5.46 -15.76
CA ASP A 504 17.43 -5.44 -17.08
C ASP A 504 17.01 -4.00 -17.48
N PRO A 505 17.73 -3.37 -18.43
CA PRO A 505 17.37 -2.03 -18.92
C PRO A 505 15.99 -1.99 -19.59
N THR A 506 15.47 -3.14 -20.04
CA THR A 506 14.13 -3.26 -20.61
C THR A 506 13.07 -3.12 -19.52
N ALA A 507 13.23 -3.82 -18.40
CA ALA A 507 12.34 -3.73 -17.25
C ALA A 507 12.33 -2.31 -16.67
N LEU A 508 13.51 -1.69 -16.53
CA LEU A 508 13.64 -0.29 -16.10
C LEU A 508 12.88 0.69 -17.02
N ALA A 509 13.00 0.53 -18.34
CA ALA A 509 12.30 1.37 -19.30
C ALA A 509 10.78 1.22 -19.19
N VAL A 510 10.28 -0.01 -19.06
CA VAL A 510 8.85 -0.29 -18.89
C VAL A 510 8.32 0.31 -17.59
N MET A 511 8.98 0.07 -16.46
CA MET A 511 8.54 0.61 -15.17
C MET A 511 8.56 2.14 -15.17
N LYS A 512 9.58 2.75 -15.79
CA LYS A 512 9.66 4.21 -15.94
C LYS A 512 8.49 4.78 -16.74
N GLU A 513 8.18 4.21 -17.90
CA GLU A 513 7.05 4.64 -18.75
C GLU A 513 5.69 4.35 -18.10
N LEU A 514 5.57 3.32 -17.25
CA LEU A 514 4.36 3.04 -16.49
C LEU A 514 4.10 4.04 -15.37
N LEU A 515 5.16 4.51 -14.69
CA LEU A 515 5.04 5.33 -13.48
C LEU A 515 5.11 6.85 -13.75
N GLN A 516 5.85 7.29 -14.78
CA GLN A 516 5.94 8.71 -15.14
C GLN A 516 4.59 9.40 -15.44
N PRO A 517 3.60 8.74 -16.10
CA PRO A 517 2.27 9.34 -16.31
C PRO A 517 1.54 9.72 -15.03
N TRP A 518 1.88 9.09 -13.90
CA TRP A 518 1.26 9.30 -12.59
C TRP A 518 1.91 10.43 -11.79
N GLY A 519 2.82 11.21 -12.39
CA GLY A 519 3.47 12.33 -11.73
C GLY A 519 4.59 11.94 -10.74
N LEU A 520 5.08 10.70 -10.85
CA LEU A 520 6.21 10.18 -10.09
C LEU A 520 7.54 10.54 -10.79
N GLU A 521 8.51 11.05 -10.02
CA GLU A 521 9.87 11.29 -10.51
C GLU A 521 10.66 9.98 -10.41
N VAL A 522 10.79 9.29 -11.54
CA VAL A 522 11.42 7.96 -11.58
C VAL A 522 12.89 8.07 -11.95
N THR A 523 13.76 7.67 -11.02
CA THR A 523 15.18 7.42 -11.28
C THR A 523 15.42 5.92 -11.41
N THR A 524 16.12 5.51 -12.48
CA THR A 524 16.40 4.11 -12.78
C THR A 524 17.90 3.83 -12.67
N LEU A 525 18.27 2.69 -12.10
CA LEU A 525 19.64 2.25 -11.94
C LEU A 525 19.80 0.81 -12.43
N ASP A 526 20.64 0.63 -13.45
CA ASP A 526 20.98 -0.67 -14.04
C ASP A 526 22.22 -1.31 -13.40
N ASN A 527 23.09 -0.49 -12.80
CA ASN A 527 24.31 -0.97 -12.14
C ASN A 527 24.20 -0.88 -10.61
N PRO A 528 24.06 -2.02 -9.90
CA PRO A 528 23.90 -2.04 -8.44
C PRO A 528 25.14 -1.52 -7.68
N GLU A 529 26.34 -1.48 -8.29
CA GLU A 529 27.55 -0.93 -7.64
C GLU A 529 27.41 0.56 -7.29
N LYS A 530 26.60 1.31 -8.03
CA LYS A 530 26.36 2.74 -7.79
C LYS A 530 25.15 3.00 -6.90
N PHE A 531 24.55 1.95 -6.35
CA PHE A 531 23.30 2.02 -5.60
C PHE A 531 23.34 3.08 -4.49
N TRP A 532 24.37 3.04 -3.63
CA TRP A 532 24.46 3.93 -2.47
C TRP A 532 24.64 5.41 -2.87
N GLU A 533 25.48 5.66 -3.87
CA GLU A 533 25.72 7.00 -4.41
C GLU A 533 24.42 7.61 -4.97
N ILE A 534 23.64 6.81 -5.70
CA ILE A 534 22.38 7.27 -6.29
C ILE A 534 21.27 7.37 -5.25
N LEU A 535 21.18 6.44 -4.29
CA LEU A 535 20.19 6.48 -3.20
C LEU A 535 20.31 7.78 -2.41
N THR A 536 21.53 8.11 -2.00
CA THR A 536 21.83 9.33 -1.23
C THR A 536 21.65 10.61 -2.07
N ALA A 537 21.96 10.58 -3.36
CA ALA A 537 21.78 11.73 -4.25
C ALA A 537 20.32 12.00 -4.61
N VAL A 538 19.52 10.95 -4.86
CA VAL A 538 18.12 11.07 -5.28
C VAL A 538 17.22 11.38 -4.09
N ALA A 539 17.50 10.75 -2.95
CA ALA A 539 16.64 10.72 -1.78
C ALA A 539 15.19 10.34 -2.12
N PRO A 540 14.94 9.07 -2.52
CA PRO A 540 13.61 8.65 -2.97
C PRO A 540 12.61 8.54 -1.80
N ASP A 541 11.33 8.70 -2.12
CA ASP A 541 10.21 8.39 -1.23
C ASP A 541 9.88 6.87 -1.21
N LEU A 542 10.31 6.13 -2.25
CA LEU A 542 10.11 4.69 -2.37
C LEU A 542 11.22 4.04 -3.22
N LEU A 543 11.70 2.88 -2.78
CA LEU A 543 12.69 2.06 -3.49
C LEU A 543 12.01 0.83 -4.11
N ILE A 544 12.20 0.61 -5.41
CA ILE A 544 11.85 -0.62 -6.12
C ILE A 544 13.13 -1.40 -6.40
N LEU A 545 13.16 -2.68 -6.04
CA LEU A 545 14.37 -3.48 -6.06
C LEU A 545 14.12 -4.85 -6.69
N ASP A 546 14.84 -5.18 -7.76
CA ASP A 546 14.88 -6.55 -8.27
C ASP A 546 15.71 -7.44 -7.34
N LEU A 547 15.31 -8.70 -7.18
CA LEU A 547 16.06 -9.65 -6.36
C LEU A 547 17.27 -10.23 -7.10
N GLU A 548 17.09 -10.52 -8.38
CA GLU A 548 18.07 -11.28 -9.16
C GLU A 548 18.93 -10.34 -9.97
N MET A 549 19.99 -9.81 -9.36
CA MET A 549 20.96 -8.96 -10.04
C MET A 549 22.38 -9.54 -9.96
N PRO A 550 23.24 -9.32 -10.98
CA PRO A 550 24.64 -9.72 -10.96
C PRO A 550 25.43 -9.01 -9.87
N LYS A 551 26.36 -9.73 -9.22
CA LYS A 551 27.30 -9.28 -8.17
C LYS A 551 26.68 -8.91 -6.81
N PHE A 552 25.60 -8.14 -6.78
CA PHE A 552 24.86 -7.81 -5.55
C PHE A 552 23.42 -8.26 -5.70
N ASN A 553 22.95 -9.11 -4.78
CA ASN A 553 21.55 -9.53 -4.76
C ASN A 553 20.69 -8.42 -4.16
N GLY A 554 19.44 -8.25 -4.61
CA GLY A 554 18.48 -7.31 -4.00
C GLY A 554 18.25 -7.56 -2.51
N ILE A 555 18.46 -8.79 -2.04
CA ILE A 555 18.48 -9.12 -0.61
C ILE A 555 19.57 -8.34 0.14
N ASP A 556 20.80 -8.34 -0.37
CA ASP A 556 21.93 -7.69 0.30
C ASP A 556 21.73 -6.17 0.35
N LEU A 557 21.25 -5.59 -0.76
CA LEU A 557 20.95 -4.17 -0.83
C LEU A 557 19.81 -3.77 0.13
N CYS A 558 18.75 -4.58 0.23
CA CYS A 558 17.67 -4.34 1.19
C CYS A 558 18.18 -4.36 2.64
N GLN A 559 19.05 -5.31 3.00
CA GLN A 559 19.66 -5.36 4.34
C GLN A 559 20.48 -4.12 4.65
N VAL A 560 21.30 -3.65 3.70
CA VAL A 560 22.13 -2.45 3.87
C VAL A 560 21.27 -1.21 4.08
N VAL A 561 20.22 -1.00 3.28
CA VAL A 561 19.28 0.13 3.47
C VAL A 561 18.63 0.09 4.85
N ARG A 562 18.29 -1.11 5.34
CA ARG A 562 17.62 -1.27 6.65
C ARG A 562 18.52 -1.08 7.86
N GLN A 563 19.83 -1.28 7.71
CA GLN A 563 20.80 -1.05 8.79
C GLN A 563 21.21 0.41 8.91
N ASP A 564 20.84 1.24 7.93
CA ASP A 564 21.19 2.65 7.92
C ASP A 564 20.19 3.49 8.71
N PRO A 565 20.65 4.40 9.59
CA PRO A 565 19.77 5.21 10.43
C PRO A 565 18.94 6.24 9.66
N ASP A 566 19.40 6.70 8.49
CA ASP A 566 18.71 7.71 7.68
C ASP A 566 17.73 7.06 6.69
N TRP A 567 17.99 5.82 6.25
CA TRP A 567 17.18 5.10 5.26
C TRP A 567 16.38 3.91 5.82
N GLY A 568 16.49 3.62 7.11
CA GLY A 568 15.88 2.45 7.75
C GLY A 568 14.36 2.37 7.59
N ASP A 569 13.68 3.51 7.46
CA ASP A 569 12.23 3.63 7.28
C ASP A 569 11.78 3.75 5.82
N LEU A 570 12.71 3.86 4.85
CA LEU A 570 12.39 4.02 3.44
C LEU A 570 11.51 2.86 2.93
N PRO A 571 10.33 3.09 2.34
CA PRO A 571 9.51 2.02 1.77
C PRO A 571 10.26 1.23 0.67
N ILE A 572 10.40 -0.09 0.82
CA ILE A 572 11.04 -0.98 -0.16
C ILE A 572 10.02 -1.94 -0.76
N LEU A 573 9.82 -1.84 -2.08
CA LEU A 573 9.00 -2.74 -2.89
C LEU A 573 9.92 -3.67 -3.70
N VAL A 574 9.82 -4.97 -3.46
CA VAL A 574 10.64 -5.95 -4.18
C VAL A 574 9.91 -6.45 -5.42
N VAL A 575 10.61 -6.58 -6.54
CA VAL A 575 10.09 -7.24 -7.74
C VAL A 575 10.80 -8.59 -7.87
N THR A 576 10.04 -9.67 -8.06
CA THR A 576 10.61 -11.04 -8.05
C THR A 576 9.95 -11.94 -9.10
N ALA A 577 10.75 -12.79 -9.75
CA ALA A 577 10.24 -13.88 -10.59
C ALA A 577 9.78 -15.09 -9.76
N HIS A 578 10.28 -15.22 -8.52
CA HIS A 578 9.95 -16.29 -7.60
C HIS A 578 8.84 -15.87 -6.64
N THR A 579 7.67 -16.50 -6.80
CA THR A 579 6.51 -16.31 -5.92
C THR A 579 6.30 -17.48 -4.95
N ASP A 580 7.28 -18.37 -4.80
CA ASP A 580 7.17 -19.48 -3.87
C ASP A 580 7.33 -19.02 -2.41
N ALA A 581 6.71 -19.75 -1.49
CA ALA A 581 6.64 -19.35 -0.08
C ALA A 581 7.99 -19.30 0.63
N GLN A 582 9.04 -19.98 0.14
CA GLN A 582 10.38 -19.89 0.75
C GLN A 582 11.08 -18.60 0.33
N SER A 583 11.05 -18.28 -0.96
CA SER A 583 11.62 -17.04 -1.50
C SER A 583 10.93 -15.81 -0.90
N LEU A 584 9.60 -15.80 -0.80
CA LEU A 584 8.84 -14.69 -0.23
C LEU A 584 9.16 -14.44 1.25
N ARG A 585 9.33 -15.50 2.05
CA ARG A 585 9.75 -15.36 3.45
C ARG A 585 11.10 -14.66 3.57
N GLN A 586 12.03 -14.99 2.68
CA GLN A 586 13.38 -14.44 2.70
C GLN A 586 13.34 -12.93 2.38
N VAL A 587 12.57 -12.53 1.37
CA VAL A 587 12.36 -11.13 0.98
C VAL A 587 11.87 -10.28 2.16
N PHE A 588 10.85 -10.75 2.87
CA PHE A 588 10.33 -10.04 4.04
C PHE A 588 11.25 -10.12 5.26
N ALA A 589 11.96 -11.24 5.47
CA ALA A 589 12.89 -11.38 6.60
C ALA A 589 14.06 -10.39 6.54
N VAL A 590 14.45 -10.02 5.33
CA VAL A 590 15.52 -9.05 5.01
C VAL A 590 15.00 -7.60 5.13
N GLY A 591 13.68 -7.43 5.24
CA GLY A 591 13.05 -6.16 5.52
C GLY A 591 12.44 -5.46 4.30
N ALA A 592 12.01 -6.20 3.27
CA ALA A 592 11.12 -5.63 2.27
C ALA A 592 9.76 -5.28 2.87
N ASP A 593 9.10 -4.25 2.34
CA ASP A 593 7.76 -3.85 2.77
C ASP A 593 6.65 -4.45 1.90
N ASP A 594 6.95 -4.83 0.67
CA ASP A 594 6.07 -5.60 -0.21
C ASP A 594 6.88 -6.40 -1.22
N PHE A 595 6.17 -7.22 -2.00
CA PHE A 595 6.67 -7.69 -3.27
C PHE A 595 5.60 -7.65 -4.38
N ILE A 596 6.07 -7.65 -5.63
CA ILE A 596 5.27 -7.89 -6.83
C ILE A 596 5.91 -9.03 -7.63
N GLY A 597 5.08 -9.98 -8.05
CA GLY A 597 5.51 -11.07 -8.93
C GLY A 597 5.67 -10.60 -10.39
N LYS A 598 6.75 -11.00 -11.06
CA LYS A 598 6.90 -10.85 -12.52
C LYS A 598 5.96 -11.88 -13.21
N PRO A 599 5.15 -11.50 -14.23
CA PRO A 599 5.14 -10.22 -14.94
C PRO A 599 4.36 -9.12 -14.21
N ILE A 600 4.91 -7.91 -14.25
CA ILE A 600 4.34 -6.72 -13.59
C ILE A 600 3.02 -6.33 -14.25
N VAL A 601 1.96 -6.22 -13.46
CA VAL A 601 0.67 -5.65 -13.87
C VAL A 601 0.68 -4.15 -13.53
N GLY A 602 0.65 -3.30 -14.57
CA GLY A 602 0.80 -1.84 -14.42
C GLY A 602 -0.12 -1.19 -13.38
N PRO A 603 -1.45 -1.41 -13.43
CA PRO A 603 -2.38 -0.88 -12.44
C PRO A 603 -2.06 -1.33 -11.00
N GLU A 604 -1.71 -2.60 -10.81
CA GLU A 604 -1.36 -3.11 -9.48
C GLU A 604 -0.09 -2.45 -8.93
N LEU A 605 0.94 -2.32 -9.79
CA LEU A 605 2.19 -1.65 -9.42
C LEU A 605 1.95 -0.20 -8.99
N VAL A 606 1.19 0.54 -9.78
CA VAL A 606 0.87 1.94 -9.49
C VAL A 606 0.14 2.05 -8.15
N THR A 607 -0.95 1.31 -7.98
CA THR A 607 -1.75 1.39 -6.75
C THR A 607 -0.92 1.01 -5.52
N ARG A 608 -0.10 -0.04 -5.60
CA ARG A 608 0.80 -0.41 -4.48
C ARG A 608 1.79 0.71 -4.15
N ILE A 609 2.36 1.37 -5.15
CA ILE A 609 3.31 2.48 -4.95
C ILE A 609 2.60 3.69 -4.35
N THR A 610 1.49 4.13 -4.95
CA THR A 610 0.77 5.33 -4.51
C THR A 610 0.23 5.17 -3.09
N SER A 611 -0.40 4.03 -2.78
CA SER A 611 -0.89 3.75 -1.42
C SER A 611 0.25 3.78 -0.39
N ARG A 612 1.46 3.34 -0.75
CA ARG A 612 2.62 3.34 0.16
C ARG A 612 3.19 4.74 0.41
N ILE A 613 3.37 5.51 -0.66
CA ILE A 613 3.89 6.88 -0.57
C ILE A 613 2.92 7.76 0.22
N GLU A 614 1.62 7.67 -0.08
CA GLU A 614 0.59 8.43 0.65
C GLU A 614 0.58 8.07 2.14
N ARG A 615 0.75 6.79 2.45
CA ARG A 615 0.77 6.30 3.83
C ARG A 615 1.95 6.82 4.62
N ASP A 616 3.13 6.81 4.02
CA ASP A 616 4.34 7.30 4.67
C ASP A 616 4.27 8.81 4.90
N ARG A 617 3.86 9.58 3.89
CA ARG A 617 3.65 11.04 4.00
C ARG A 617 2.66 11.40 5.10
N PHE A 618 1.54 10.69 5.20
CA PHE A 618 0.54 10.95 6.23
C PHE A 618 1.08 10.69 7.64
N ARG A 619 1.95 9.69 7.81
CA ARG A 619 2.64 9.44 9.08
C ARG A 619 3.60 10.57 9.42
N GLN A 620 4.47 10.96 8.50
CA GLN A 620 5.45 12.03 8.70
C GLN A 620 4.77 13.36 9.08
N GLN A 621 3.66 13.71 8.43
CA GLN A 621 2.86 14.89 8.75
C GLN A 621 2.31 14.86 10.19
N LEU A 622 1.83 13.70 10.65
CA LEU A 622 1.30 13.54 12.00
C LEU A 622 2.40 13.58 13.07
N GLU A 623 3.58 13.02 12.79
CA GLU A 623 4.74 13.12 13.69
C GLU A 623 5.20 14.58 13.83
N ALA A 624 5.26 15.33 12.72
CA ALA A 624 5.54 16.75 12.74
C ALA A 624 4.50 17.54 13.56
N LEU A 625 3.20 17.22 13.42
CA LEU A 625 2.11 17.81 14.21
C LEU A 625 2.23 17.48 15.71
N LYS A 626 2.59 16.25 16.07
CA LYS A 626 2.82 15.84 17.47
C LYS A 626 4.01 16.58 18.10
N HIS A 627 5.09 16.76 17.33
CA HIS A 627 6.24 17.55 17.77
C HIS A 627 5.88 19.03 17.96
N GLN A 628 5.16 19.64 17.03
CA GLN A 628 4.69 21.03 17.16
C GLN A 628 3.71 21.26 18.32
N THR A 629 2.93 20.24 18.69
CA THR A 629 1.99 20.33 19.82
C THR A 629 2.69 20.19 21.17
N LYS A 630 3.80 19.44 21.24
CA LYS A 630 4.65 19.33 22.43
C LYS A 630 5.45 20.60 22.71
N GLU A 631 5.89 21.34 21.68
CA GLU A 631 6.61 22.61 21.86
C GLU A 631 5.72 23.79 22.27
N LYS A 632 4.39 23.66 22.16
CA LYS A 632 3.41 24.72 22.51
C LYS A 632 2.76 24.54 23.88
N GLN A 633 3.18 23.58 24.69
CA GLN A 633 2.76 23.50 26.09
C GLN A 633 3.84 24.16 26.97
N PRO A 634 3.50 25.26 27.69
CA PRO A 634 4.46 26.02 28.51
C PRO A 634 4.95 25.26 29.74
#